data_AF-A0A699S8F1-F1
#
_entry.id   AF-A0A699S8F1-F1
#
_cell.length_a   1.000
_cell.length_b   1.000
_cell.length_c   1.000
_cell.angle_alpha   90.00
_cell.angle_beta   90.00
_cell.angle_gamma   90.00
#
_symmetry.space_group_name_H-M   'P 1'
#
loop_
_entity.id
_entity.type
_entity.pdbx_description
1 polymer ?
#
loop_
_entity_poly.entity_id
_entity_poly.type
_entity_poly.pdbx_seq_one_letter_code
_entity_poly.pdbx_strand_id
1 'polypeptide(L)'
;SETEELIQEAIDKLMEGRTALVIAHRLSTIQKADRIIVLDRGEIKETGTHDELLRQNGYYAQLYRMQYATSEQVAINTEQLAMNDKQLPGDKAAAN
;
A
#
# COMPACT_ATOMS: atom_id res chain seq x y z
N SER A 1 4.65 3.47 12.39
CA SER A 1 5.24 3.98 13.65
C SER A 1 4.31 5.02 14.24
N GLU A 2 4.12 5.03 15.56
CA GLU A 2 3.24 6.00 16.28
C GLU A 2 3.47 7.45 15.84
N THR A 3 4.72 7.86 15.64
CA THR A 3 5.07 9.20 15.13
C THR A 3 4.49 9.50 13.75
N GLU A 4 4.41 8.50 12.86
CA GLU A 4 3.87 8.68 11.51
C GLU A 4 2.36 8.82 11.51
N GLU A 5 1.66 8.08 12.38
CA GLU A 5 0.22 8.21 12.57
C GLU A 5 -0.14 9.60 13.11
N LEU A 6 0.60 10.10 14.11
CA LEU A 6 0.44 11.46 14.63
C LEU A 6 0.67 12.54 13.58
N ILE A 7 1.67 12.37 12.71
CA ILE A 7 1.93 13.29 11.60
C ILE A 7 0.76 13.26 10.61
N GLN A 8 0.24 12.08 10.27
CA GLN A 8 -0.87 11.96 9.35
C GLN A 8 -2.15 12.59 9.92
N GLU A 9 -2.44 12.39 11.20
CA GLU A 9 -3.59 12.99 11.87
C GLU A 9 -3.49 14.52 11.91
N ALA A 10 -2.29 15.07 12.14
CA ALA A 10 -2.06 16.51 12.10
C ALA A 10 -2.27 17.08 10.69
N ILE A 11 -1.85 16.37 9.64
CA ILE A 11 -2.09 16.75 8.25
C ILE A 11 -3.59 16.71 7.93
N ASP A 12 -4.28 15.63 8.30
CA ASP A 12 -5.71 15.46 8.04
C ASP A 12 -6.51 16.62 8.68
N LYS A 13 -6.24 16.95 9.95
CA LYS A 13 -6.84 18.12 10.64
C LYS A 13 -6.49 19.45 9.97
N LEU A 14 -5.29 19.57 9.41
CA LEU A 14 -4.87 20.77 8.69
C LEU A 14 -5.55 20.90 7.32
N MET A 15 -6.07 19.83 6.75
CA MET A 15 -6.79 19.86 5.47
C MET A 15 -8.28 20.16 5.64
N GLU A 16 -8.85 19.93 6.82
CA GLU A 16 -10.26 20.19 7.10
C GLU A 16 -10.67 21.63 6.75
N GLY A 17 -11.77 21.75 5.99
CA GLY A 17 -12.38 23.02 5.58
C GLY A 17 -11.53 23.85 4.62
N ARG A 18 -10.47 23.29 4.02
CA ARG A 18 -9.51 24.02 3.18
C ARG A 18 -9.27 23.30 1.86
N THR A 19 -8.99 24.08 0.82
CA THR A 19 -8.40 23.53 -0.41
C THR A 19 -6.93 23.22 -0.15
N ALA A 20 -6.58 21.94 -0.14
CA ALA A 20 -5.21 21.49 0.09
C ALA A 20 -4.62 20.87 -1.18
N LEU A 21 -3.42 21.33 -1.56
CA LEU A 21 -2.61 20.72 -2.61
C LEU A 21 -1.45 19.97 -1.95
N VAL A 22 -1.45 18.65 -2.07
CA VAL A 22 -0.44 17.78 -1.44
C VAL A 22 0.43 17.15 -2.52
N ILE A 23 1.75 17.37 -2.41
CA ILE A 23 2.76 16.67 -3.23
C ILE A 23 3.41 15.64 -2.31
N ALA A 24 3.14 14.37 -2.54
CA ALA A 24 3.60 13.28 -1.67
C ALA A 24 4.25 12.15 -2.46
N HIS A 25 5.16 11.46 -1.79
CA HIS A 25 5.67 10.14 -2.21
C HIS A 25 5.10 9.00 -1.35
N ARG A 26 4.34 9.34 -0.30
CA ARG A 26 3.67 8.37 0.58
C ARG A 26 2.28 8.09 0.03
N LEU A 27 2.03 6.82 -0.30
CA LEU A 27 0.75 6.44 -0.86
C LEU A 27 -0.41 6.53 0.14
N SER A 28 -0.14 6.37 1.44
CA SER A 28 -1.13 6.53 2.51
C SER A 28 -1.78 7.91 2.51
N THR A 29 -1.01 8.96 2.20
CA THR A 29 -1.51 10.34 2.07
C THR A 29 -2.24 10.54 0.75
N ILE A 30 -1.73 9.95 -0.35
CA ILE A 30 -2.33 10.07 -1.69
C ILE A 30 -3.68 9.35 -1.78
N GLN A 31 -3.82 8.19 -1.13
CA GLN A 31 -5.05 7.37 -1.14
C GLN A 31 -6.27 8.10 -0.56
N LYS A 32 -6.05 9.00 0.40
CA LYS A 32 -7.11 9.77 1.06
C LYS A 32 -7.55 11.01 0.27
N ALA A 33 -6.88 11.35 -0.82
CA ALA A 33 -7.17 12.56 -1.58
C ALA A 33 -8.48 12.44 -2.37
N ASP A 34 -9.28 13.51 -2.36
CA ASP A 34 -10.51 13.60 -3.17
C ASP A 34 -10.23 13.51 -4.67
N ARG A 35 -9.04 13.97 -5.10
CA ARG A 35 -8.55 13.88 -6.47
C ARG A 35 -7.04 13.70 -6.49
N ILE A 36 -6.59 12.75 -7.28
CA ILE A 36 -5.19 12.45 -7.54
C ILE A 36 -4.84 12.92 -8.96
N ILE A 37 -3.66 13.50 -9.12
CA ILE A 37 -3.08 13.90 -10.40
C ILE A 37 -1.71 13.23 -10.52
N VAL A 38 -1.55 12.37 -11.52
CA VAL A 38 -0.27 11.73 -11.82
C VAL A 38 0.46 12.58 -12.85
N LEU A 39 1.62 13.09 -12.45
CA LEU A 39 2.51 13.87 -13.30
C LEU A 39 3.70 13.01 -13.74
N ASP A 40 3.98 12.99 -15.04
CA ASP A 40 5.20 12.41 -15.59
C ASP A 40 5.76 13.35 -16.66
N ARG A 41 7.04 13.69 -16.55
CA ARG A 41 7.76 14.59 -17.48
C ARG A 41 7.05 15.92 -17.79
N GLY A 42 6.40 16.49 -16.78
CA GLY A 42 5.69 17.78 -16.91
C GLY A 42 4.30 17.68 -17.54
N GLU A 43 3.79 16.47 -17.80
CA GLU A 43 2.45 16.25 -18.33
C GLU A 43 1.57 15.51 -17.31
N ILE A 44 0.28 15.85 -17.29
CA ILE A 44 -0.73 15.08 -16.56
C ILE A 44 -0.99 13.79 -17.34
N LYS A 45 -0.62 12.64 -16.77
CA LYS A 45 -0.88 11.34 -17.37
C LYS A 45 -2.24 10.79 -16.98
N GLU A 46 -2.61 10.97 -15.71
CA GLU A 46 -3.85 10.43 -15.15
C GLU A 46 -4.45 11.40 -14.13
N THR A 47 -5.78 11.39 -14.02
CA THR A 47 -6.51 12.09 -12.97
C THR A 47 -7.75 11.31 -12.55
N GLY A 48 -8.05 11.31 -11.26
CA GLY A 48 -9.21 10.60 -10.72
C GLY A 48 -9.09 10.35 -9.23
N THR A 49 -10.04 9.60 -8.69
CA THR A 49 -9.97 9.06 -7.33
C THR A 49 -9.03 7.85 -7.27
N HIS A 50 -8.64 7.44 -6.07
CA HIS A 50 -7.83 6.24 -5.84
C HIS A 50 -8.40 5.00 -6.57
N ASP A 51 -9.69 4.72 -6.36
CA ASP A 51 -10.35 3.53 -6.89
C ASP A 51 -10.50 3.56 -8.41
N GLU A 52 -10.72 4.74 -9.00
CA GLU A 52 -10.79 4.90 -10.46
C GLU A 52 -9.44 4.62 -11.10
N LEU A 53 -8.36 5.19 -10.53
CA LEU A 53 -7.02 5.05 -11.06
C LEU A 53 -6.45 3.63 -10.89
N LEU A 54 -6.79 2.95 -9.79
CA LEU A 54 -6.48 1.53 -9.63
C LEU A 54 -7.16 0.67 -10.70
N ARG A 55 -8.45 0.91 -10.97
CA ARG A 55 -9.21 0.16 -11.98
C ARG A 55 -8.71 0.39 -13.41
N GLN A 56 -8.21 1.58 -13.71
CA GLN A 56 -7.60 1.90 -15.01
C GLN A 56 -6.31 1.13 -15.28
N ASN A 57 -5.68 0.57 -14.24
CA ASN A 57 -4.45 -0.20 -14.33
C ASN A 57 -3.29 0.55 -15.04
N GLY A 58 -3.27 1.88 -14.92
CA GLY A 58 -2.27 2.77 -15.51
C GLY A 58 -1.01 2.98 -14.65
N TYR A 59 -0.34 4.11 -14.84
CA TYR A 59 0.83 4.57 -14.09
C TYR A 59 0.58 4.58 -12.59
N TYR A 60 -0.58 5.09 -12.16
CA TYR A 60 -0.91 5.11 -10.73
C TYR A 60 -0.93 3.70 -10.14
N ALA A 61 -1.61 2.77 -10.80
CA ALA A 61 -1.72 1.39 -10.34
C ALA A 61 -0.37 0.66 -10.36
N GLN A 62 0.49 0.97 -11.32
CA GLN A 62 1.86 0.44 -11.36
C GLN A 62 2.70 0.95 -10.17
N LEU A 63 2.67 2.26 -9.89
CA LEU A 63 3.33 2.86 -8.73
C LEU A 63 2.81 2.25 -7.42
N TYR A 64 1.49 2.11 -7.30
CA TYR A 64 0.85 1.47 -6.17
C TYR A 64 1.37 0.05 -5.94
N ARG A 65 1.37 -0.78 -6.99
CA ARG A 65 1.86 -2.15 -6.89
C ARG A 65 3.34 -2.21 -6.53
N MET A 66 4.20 -1.33 -7.03
CA MET A 66 5.63 -1.36 -6.65
C MET A 66 5.83 -1.05 -5.16
N GLN A 67 5.04 -0.12 -4.61
CA GLN A 67 5.16 0.29 -3.22
C GLN A 67 4.51 -0.73 -2.26
N TYR A 68 3.43 -1.41 -2.67
CA TYR A 68 2.68 -2.36 -1.83
C TYR A 68 2.97 -3.83 -2.11
N ALA A 69 3.48 -4.22 -3.28
CA ALA A 69 3.92 -5.60 -3.52
C ALA A 69 5.06 -5.99 -2.59
N THR A 70 5.90 -5.02 -2.21
CA THR A 70 6.94 -5.22 -1.19
C THR A 70 6.34 -5.56 0.18
N SER A 71 5.11 -5.13 0.47
CA SER A 71 4.41 -5.38 1.74
C SER A 71 3.51 -6.63 1.68
N GLU A 72 2.83 -6.88 0.56
CA GLU A 72 1.99 -8.07 0.36
C GLU A 72 2.80 -9.36 0.11
N GLN A 73 3.95 -9.31 -0.57
CA GLN A 73 4.81 -10.49 -0.71
C GLN A 73 5.41 -10.94 0.63
N VAL A 74 5.63 -10.02 1.58
CA VAL A 74 6.06 -10.42 2.93
C VAL A 74 4.91 -11.08 3.67
N ALA A 75 3.68 -10.56 3.58
CA ALA A 75 2.51 -11.16 4.25
C ALA A 75 2.19 -12.56 3.70
N ILE A 76 2.16 -12.71 2.36
CA ILE A 76 1.86 -13.99 1.69
C ILE A 76 2.97 -15.03 1.95
N ASN A 77 4.25 -14.63 1.91
CA ASN A 77 5.35 -15.54 2.21
C ASN A 77 5.40 -15.94 3.70
N THR A 78 5.02 -15.05 4.63
CA THR A 78 5.01 -15.34 6.07
C THR A 78 3.90 -16.33 6.43
N GLU A 79 2.72 -16.21 5.83
CA GLU A 79 1.62 -17.18 6.03
C GLU A 79 1.98 -18.56 5.48
N GLN A 80 2.65 -18.64 4.31
CA GLN A 80 3.11 -19.90 3.73
C GLN A 80 4.24 -20.56 4.55
N LEU A 81 5.16 -19.78 5.12
CA LEU A 81 6.21 -20.30 6.02
C LEU A 81 5.61 -20.85 7.33
N ALA A 82 4.61 -20.17 7.92
CA ALA A 82 3.94 -20.62 9.14
C ALA A 82 3.11 -21.91 8.94
N MET A 83 2.66 -22.19 7.71
CA MET A 83 1.95 -23.43 7.37
C MET A 83 2.88 -24.62 7.11
N ASN A 84 4.13 -24.40 6.67
CA ASN A 84 5.09 -25.47 6.42
C ASN A 84 5.70 -26.06 7.70
N ASP A 85 5.86 -25.28 8.77
CA ASP A 85 6.46 -25.75 10.03
C ASP A 85 5.53 -26.65 10.87
N LYS A 86 4.24 -26.73 10.52
CA LYS A 86 3.27 -27.59 11.23
C LYS A 86 3.21 -29.03 10.75
N GLN A 87 4.01 -29.40 9.75
CA GLN A 87 4.09 -30.77 9.24
C GLN A 87 5.35 -31.47 9.75
N LEU A 88 5.49 -31.61 11.08
CA LEU A 88 6.29 -32.72 11.61
C LEU A 88 5.44 -34.00 11.46
N PRO A 89 5.90 -35.03 10.74
CA PRO A 89 5.39 -36.37 10.97
C PRO A 89 5.89 -36.80 12.35
N GLY A 90 5.03 -36.63 13.34
CA GLY A 90 5.00 -37.58 14.44
C GLY A 90 4.79 -38.97 13.85
N ASP A 91 5.50 -39.94 14.44
CA ASP A 91 5.33 -41.37 14.23
C ASP A 91 6.16 -42.04 13.14
N LYS A 92 7.47 -42.20 13.41
CA LYS A 92 8.19 -43.47 13.17
C LYS A 92 9.20 -43.73 14.28
N ALA A 93 8.68 -43.99 15.47
CA ALA A 93 9.38 -44.69 16.52
C ALA A 93 8.75 -46.09 16.69
N ALA A 94 8.97 -47.00 15.73
CA ALA A 94 8.84 -48.44 15.95
C ALA A 94 9.37 -49.23 14.74
N ALA A 95 10.24 -50.19 15.03
CA ALA A 95 10.61 -51.36 14.22
C ALA A 95 11.34 -51.12 12.88
N ASN A 96 12.67 -51.25 12.87
CA ASN A 96 13.40 -52.50 12.57
C ASN A 96 14.89 -52.19 12.42
#